data_AF-A0A6A0IQ04-F1
#
_entry.id   AF-A0A6A0IQ04-F1
#
_cell.length_a   1.000
_cell.length_b   1.000
_cell.length_c   1.000
_cell.angle_alpha   90.00
_cell.angle_beta   90.00
_cell.angle_gamma   90.00
#
_symmetry.space_group_name_H-M   'P 1'
#
loop_
_entity.id
_entity.type
_entity.pdbx_description
1 polymer ?
#
loop_
_entity_poly.entity_id
_entity_poly.type
_entity_poly.pdbx_seq_one_letter_code
_entity_poly.pdbx_strand_id
1 'polypeptide(L)'
;MSDPVPERPPTFAAAWRDVLADRRLALEGATSVAFLAFSLWALSNVVPVVEARSGAVLADPVLALFDAVDLTWPVFVLIYAGLAVAFLLLLLEPRSLFFGCRAYGLMALFRLTTMWATPLDPPSGMILLRDPFVEFFVPSGFTPTRDLFFSGHTGTAVLLALLAPRRWARAGIAATVPLIAAAVLLQKVHYTVDVLAAPAFAWAAYSLARRFAPPSAPRPGAGEASREAPARKAAPVGDVRR
;
A
#
# COMPACT_ATOMS: atom_id res chain seq x y z
N MET A 1 9.29 -20.39 -41.03
CA MET A 1 9.28 -19.17 -40.19
C MET A 1 8.74 -19.61 -38.85
N SER A 2 9.62 -19.92 -37.91
CA SER A 2 9.23 -20.48 -36.61
C SER A 2 8.67 -19.34 -35.76
N ASP A 3 7.42 -19.47 -35.32
CA ASP A 3 6.84 -18.50 -34.39
C ASP A 3 7.74 -18.37 -33.14
N PRO A 4 7.97 -17.16 -32.62
CA PRO A 4 8.71 -16.99 -31.38
C PRO A 4 7.90 -17.69 -30.26
N VAL A 5 8.52 -18.71 -29.66
CA VAL A 5 7.97 -19.41 -28.50
C VAL A 5 7.70 -18.35 -27.43
N PRO A 6 6.46 -18.26 -26.88
CA PRO A 6 6.18 -17.30 -25.83
C PRO A 6 7.10 -17.61 -24.64
N GLU A 7 7.98 -16.65 -24.30
CA GLU A 7 8.88 -16.78 -23.16
C GLU A 7 8.03 -17.11 -21.92
N ARG A 8 8.31 -18.25 -21.28
CA ARG A 8 7.66 -18.62 -20.03
C ARG A 8 7.87 -17.49 -19.02
N PRO A 9 6.85 -17.12 -18.23
CA PRO A 9 7.04 -16.15 -17.17
C PRO A 9 8.18 -16.62 -16.26
N PRO A 10 9.07 -15.71 -15.82
CA PRO A 10 10.19 -16.09 -14.98
C PRO A 10 9.67 -16.78 -13.72
N THR A 11 10.30 -17.89 -13.36
CA THR A 11 10.00 -18.58 -12.10
C THR A 11 10.45 -17.70 -10.93
N PHE A 12 9.83 -17.87 -9.76
CA PHE A 12 10.23 -17.18 -8.53
C PHE A 12 11.76 -17.27 -8.32
N ALA A 13 12.33 -18.47 -8.45
CA ALA A 13 13.76 -18.69 -8.29
C ALA A 13 14.62 -17.91 -9.31
N ALA A 14 14.18 -17.82 -10.58
CA ALA A 14 14.90 -17.06 -11.60
C ALA A 14 14.87 -15.54 -11.30
N ALA A 15 13.69 -15.01 -10.94
CA ALA A 15 13.52 -13.58 -10.66
C ALA A 15 14.40 -13.10 -9.49
N TRP A 16 14.53 -13.92 -8.44
CA TRP A 16 15.37 -13.61 -7.28
C TRP A 16 16.86 -13.88 -7.54
N ARG A 17 17.22 -14.91 -8.31
CA ARG A 17 18.62 -15.19 -8.65
C ARG A 17 19.26 -14.01 -9.37
N ASP A 18 18.58 -13.42 -10.34
CA ASP A 18 19.12 -12.31 -11.11
C ASP A 18 19.33 -11.05 -10.25
N VAL A 19 18.46 -10.83 -9.26
CA VAL A 19 18.57 -9.73 -8.29
C VAL A 19 19.71 -9.96 -7.29
N LEU A 20 19.87 -11.19 -6.81
CA LEU A 20 20.93 -11.53 -5.86
C LEU A 20 22.32 -11.63 -6.53
N ALA A 21 22.37 -11.96 -7.82
CA ALA A 21 23.61 -11.99 -8.60
C ALA A 21 24.15 -10.57 -8.88
N ASP A 22 23.26 -9.57 -9.03
CA ASP A 22 23.65 -8.17 -9.21
C ASP A 22 23.80 -7.45 -7.87
N ARG A 23 25.04 -7.14 -7.49
CA ARG A 23 25.36 -6.42 -6.24
C ARG A 23 24.59 -5.11 -6.08
N ARG A 24 24.34 -4.38 -7.16
CA ARG A 24 23.62 -3.10 -7.10
C ARG A 24 22.15 -3.32 -6.75
N LEU A 25 21.51 -4.31 -7.38
CA LEU A 25 20.11 -4.64 -7.10
C LEU A 25 19.95 -5.27 -5.71
N ALA A 26 20.89 -6.09 -5.27
CA ALA A 26 20.93 -6.64 -3.92
C ALA A 26 21.04 -5.53 -2.86
N LEU A 27 21.95 -4.56 -3.06
CA LEU A 27 22.07 -3.39 -2.17
C LEU A 27 20.83 -2.50 -2.19
N GLU A 28 20.22 -2.27 -3.35
CA GLU A 28 18.94 -1.55 -3.45
C GLU A 28 17.83 -2.26 -2.66
N GLY A 29 17.76 -3.59 -2.75
CA GLY A 29 16.82 -4.38 -1.98
C GLY A 29 17.06 -4.29 -0.49
N ALA A 30 18.31 -4.54 -0.05
CA ALA A 30 18.70 -4.46 1.35
C ALA A 30 18.42 -3.09 1.97
N THR A 31 18.79 -2.01 1.27
CA THR A 31 18.52 -0.64 1.73
C THR A 31 17.03 -0.31 1.76
N SER A 32 16.24 -0.78 0.79
CA SER A 32 14.78 -0.58 0.78
C SER A 32 14.09 -1.30 1.94
N VAL A 33 14.50 -2.53 2.24
CA VAL A 33 13.98 -3.31 3.37
C VAL A 33 14.43 -2.71 4.69
N ALA A 34 15.70 -2.31 4.82
CA ALA A 34 16.21 -1.65 6.02
C ALA A 34 15.51 -0.31 6.28
N PHE A 35 15.25 0.49 5.23
CA PHE A 35 14.50 1.73 5.33
C PHE A 35 13.07 1.51 5.80
N LEU A 36 12.38 0.50 5.25
CA LEU A 36 11.05 0.11 5.71
C LEU A 36 11.09 -0.31 7.19
N ALA A 37 12.00 -1.21 7.56
CA ALA A 37 12.14 -1.70 8.93
C ALA A 37 12.42 -0.55 9.92
N PHE A 38 13.31 0.37 9.57
CA PHE A 38 13.58 1.57 10.36
C PHE A 38 12.33 2.45 10.49
N SER A 39 11.61 2.69 9.40
CA SER A 39 10.40 3.53 9.40
C SER A 39 9.31 2.94 10.30
N LEU A 40 9.13 1.61 10.27
CA LEU A 40 8.18 0.91 11.14
C LEU A 40 8.64 0.90 12.60
N TRP A 41 9.93 0.65 12.85
CA TRP A 41 10.49 0.74 14.19
C TRP A 41 10.28 2.14 14.78
N ALA A 42 10.56 3.20 14.02
CA ALA A 42 10.36 4.57 14.45
C ALA A 42 8.88 4.85 14.76
N LEU A 43 7.97 4.41 13.87
CA LEU A 43 6.53 4.53 14.08
C LEU A 43 6.08 3.81 15.36
N SER A 44 6.51 2.56 15.56
CA SER A 44 6.17 1.77 16.75
C SER A 44 6.68 2.38 18.06
N ASN A 45 7.79 3.13 18.03
CA ASN A 45 8.29 3.84 19.22
C ASN A 45 7.56 5.17 19.46
N VAL A 46 7.06 5.83 18.41
CA VAL A 46 6.35 7.10 18.54
C VAL A 46 4.88 6.91 18.93
N VAL A 47 4.22 5.83 18.48
CA VAL A 47 2.79 5.58 18.76
C VAL A 47 2.47 5.60 20.26
N PRO A 48 3.21 4.91 21.16
CA PRO A 48 2.94 4.99 22.60
C PRO A 48 3.10 6.40 23.18
N VAL A 49 4.02 7.20 22.63
CA VAL A 49 4.23 8.59 23.06
C VAL A 49 3.07 9.48 22.60
N VAL A 50 2.58 9.28 21.38
CA VAL A 50 1.37 9.98 20.88
C VAL A 50 0.15 9.57 21.71
N GLU A 51 0.01 8.28 22.02
CA GLU A 51 -1.10 7.75 22.81
C GLU A 51 -1.17 8.34 24.22
N ALA A 52 -0.01 8.68 24.82
CA ALA A 52 0.07 9.27 26.15
C ALA A 52 -0.21 10.78 26.20
N ARG A 53 -0.31 11.45 25.04
CA ARG A 53 -0.54 12.90 24.96
C ARG A 53 -2.03 13.20 24.83
N SER A 54 -2.49 14.29 25.43
CA SER A 54 -3.82 14.83 25.15
C SER A 54 -3.86 15.42 23.73
N GLY A 55 -4.97 15.18 23.04
CA GLY A 55 -5.21 15.70 21.70
C GLY A 55 -6.43 16.62 21.64
N ALA A 56 -6.64 17.23 20.47
CA ALA A 56 -7.89 17.91 20.18
C ALA A 56 -8.95 16.91 19.72
N VAL A 57 -10.21 17.10 20.14
CA VAL A 57 -11.37 16.42 19.54
C VAL A 57 -11.89 17.31 18.42
N LEU A 58 -12.00 16.75 17.21
CA LEU A 58 -12.51 17.50 16.07
C LEU A 58 -14.03 17.38 15.98
N ALA A 59 -14.70 18.49 15.67
CA ALA A 59 -16.09 18.44 15.27
C ALA A 59 -16.18 17.81 13.87
N ASP A 60 -16.83 16.66 13.77
CA ASP A 60 -17.00 15.94 12.51
C ASP A 60 -18.50 15.81 12.17
N PRO A 61 -19.02 16.66 11.28
CA PRO A 61 -20.43 16.65 10.91
C PRO A 61 -20.90 15.32 10.30
N VAL A 62 -20.01 14.55 9.68
CA VAL A 62 -20.37 13.27 9.07
C VAL A 62 -20.55 12.21 10.16
N LEU A 63 -19.60 12.11 11.09
CA LEU A 63 -19.69 11.14 12.19
C LEU A 63 -20.82 11.45 13.17
N ALA A 64 -21.31 12.69 13.20
CA ALA A 64 -22.46 13.09 14.00
C ALA A 64 -23.81 12.56 13.45
N LEU A 65 -23.85 12.05 12.22
CA LEU A 65 -25.10 11.60 11.58
C LEU A 65 -25.53 10.18 11.96
N PHE A 66 -24.66 9.41 12.61
CA PHE A 66 -24.91 7.99 12.88
C PHE A 66 -24.21 7.54 14.16
N ASP A 67 -24.68 6.42 14.72
CA ASP A 67 -24.00 5.70 15.80
C ASP A 67 -22.95 4.74 15.23
N ALA A 68 -21.94 4.42 16.03
CA ALA A 68 -20.87 3.54 15.58
C ALA A 68 -21.37 2.10 15.39
N VAL A 69 -20.88 1.45 14.33
CA VAL A 69 -21.15 0.05 14.02
C VAL A 69 -19.83 -0.72 14.05
N ASP A 70 -19.81 -1.86 14.74
CA ASP A 70 -18.63 -2.73 14.75
C ASP A 70 -18.47 -3.43 13.39
N LEU A 71 -17.41 -3.03 12.69
CA LEU A 71 -17.01 -3.55 11.37
C LEU A 71 -15.56 -4.04 11.41
N THR A 72 -15.07 -4.44 12.58
CA THR A 72 -13.69 -4.86 12.81
C THR A 72 -13.28 -5.97 11.84
N TRP A 73 -14.10 -7.02 11.74
CA TRP A 73 -13.84 -8.15 10.83
C TRP A 73 -13.85 -7.76 9.35
N PRO A 74 -14.89 -7.07 8.81
CA PRO A 74 -14.85 -6.54 7.45
C PRO A 74 -13.59 -5.74 7.13
N VAL A 75 -13.17 -4.83 8.02
CA VAL A 75 -11.97 -3.99 7.81
C VAL A 75 -10.72 -4.87 7.65
N PHE A 76 -10.48 -5.79 8.58
CA PHE A 76 -9.28 -6.63 8.54
C PHE A 76 -9.28 -7.65 7.41
N VAL A 77 -10.43 -8.25 7.08
CA VAL A 77 -10.55 -9.17 5.94
C VAL A 77 -10.19 -8.46 4.64
N LEU A 78 -10.72 -7.26 4.40
CA LEU A 78 -10.45 -6.50 3.18
C LEU A 78 -8.99 -6.06 3.08
N ILE A 79 -8.41 -5.57 4.18
CA ILE A 79 -7.02 -5.10 4.21
C ILE A 79 -6.04 -6.26 4.04
N TYR A 80 -6.20 -7.35 4.79
CA TYR A 80 -5.27 -8.47 4.70
C TYR A 80 -5.41 -9.27 3.41
N ALA A 81 -6.62 -9.41 2.85
CA ALA A 81 -6.77 -10.00 1.53
C ALA A 81 -6.05 -9.16 0.46
N GLY A 82 -6.23 -7.83 0.49
CA GLY A 82 -5.55 -6.92 -0.43
C GLY A 82 -4.02 -6.96 -0.26
N LEU A 83 -3.55 -6.96 0.98
CA LEU A 83 -2.12 -7.06 1.32
C LEU A 83 -1.54 -8.39 0.84
N ALA A 84 -2.19 -9.51 1.11
CA ALA A 84 -1.73 -10.83 0.68
C ALA A 84 -1.63 -10.92 -0.84
N VAL A 85 -2.68 -10.50 -1.57
CA VAL A 85 -2.69 -10.50 -3.04
C VAL A 85 -1.58 -9.62 -3.60
N ALA A 86 -1.45 -8.39 -3.12
CA ALA A 86 -0.39 -7.48 -3.58
C ALA A 86 1.01 -8.04 -3.28
N PHE A 87 1.23 -8.53 -2.05
CA PHE A 87 2.51 -9.05 -1.61
C PHE A 87 2.95 -10.29 -2.41
N LEU A 88 2.06 -11.27 -2.59
CA LEU A 88 2.34 -12.48 -3.37
C LEU A 88 2.69 -12.16 -4.83
N LEU A 89 2.01 -11.18 -5.43
CA LEU A 89 2.33 -10.74 -6.80
C LEU A 89 3.65 -9.97 -6.87
N LEU A 90 3.95 -9.13 -5.87
CA LEU A 90 5.20 -8.38 -5.78
C LEU A 90 6.41 -9.30 -5.51
N LEU A 91 6.24 -10.42 -4.82
CA LEU A 91 7.29 -11.43 -4.64
C LEU A 91 7.78 -12.03 -5.97
N LEU A 92 6.95 -12.00 -7.02
CA LEU A 92 7.33 -12.43 -8.37
C LEU A 92 8.07 -11.32 -9.15
N GLU A 93 8.10 -10.10 -8.63
CA GLU A 93 8.72 -8.92 -9.23
C GLU A 93 9.56 -8.16 -8.19
N PRO A 94 10.77 -8.67 -7.81
CA PRO A 94 11.49 -8.18 -6.63
C PRO A 94 11.83 -6.68 -6.69
N ARG A 95 12.08 -6.13 -7.89
CA ARG A 95 12.31 -4.69 -8.05
C ARG A 95 11.06 -3.86 -7.69
N SER A 96 9.87 -4.34 -8.08
CA SER A 96 8.59 -3.74 -7.72
C SER A 96 8.35 -3.87 -6.20
N LEU A 97 8.75 -4.99 -5.60
CA LEU A 97 8.70 -5.18 -4.15
C LEU A 97 9.58 -4.16 -3.40
N PHE A 98 10.84 -3.97 -3.82
CA PHE A 98 11.74 -2.98 -3.21
C PHE A 98 11.22 -1.55 -3.36
N PHE A 99 10.62 -1.25 -4.51
CA PHE A 99 9.89 0.01 -4.70
C PHE A 99 8.73 0.14 -3.71
N GLY A 100 7.93 -0.93 -3.53
CA GLY A 100 6.86 -0.98 -2.53
C GLY A 100 7.34 -0.75 -1.10
N CYS A 101 8.47 -1.37 -0.70
CA CYS A 101 9.08 -1.15 0.61
C CYS A 101 9.42 0.32 0.85
N ARG A 102 10.02 1.00 -0.14
CA ARG A 102 10.32 2.44 -0.05
C ARG A 102 9.06 3.29 0.04
N ALA A 103 8.06 3.00 -0.80
CA ALA A 103 6.81 3.75 -0.81
C ALA A 103 6.06 3.60 0.53
N TYR A 104 5.96 2.39 1.07
CA TYR A 104 5.30 2.16 2.36
C TYR A 104 6.13 2.72 3.53
N GLY A 105 7.47 2.64 3.49
CA GLY A 105 8.34 3.29 4.45
C GLY A 105 8.13 4.81 4.51
N LEU A 106 8.07 5.48 3.35
CA LEU A 106 7.76 6.91 3.27
C LEU A 106 6.36 7.22 3.82
N MET A 107 5.36 6.39 3.51
CA MET A 107 4.01 6.55 4.05
C MET A 107 3.99 6.40 5.57
N ALA A 108 4.75 5.46 6.14
CA ALA A 108 4.90 5.29 7.58
C ALA A 108 5.55 6.52 8.24
N LEU A 109 6.58 7.12 7.61
CA LEU A 109 7.19 8.37 8.09
C LEU A 109 6.24 9.57 8.00
N PHE A 110 5.42 9.64 6.96
CA PHE A 110 4.35 10.64 6.88
C PHE A 110 3.36 10.47 8.02
N ARG A 111 2.86 9.25 8.27
CA ARG A 111 1.99 8.98 9.44
C ARG A 111 2.66 9.39 10.75
N LEU A 112 3.91 9.01 10.96
CA LEU A 112 4.66 9.39 12.16
C LEU A 112 4.66 10.91 12.34
N THR A 113 5.00 11.64 11.28
CA THR A 113 5.14 13.10 11.30
C THR A 113 3.80 13.78 11.53
N THR A 114 2.74 13.33 10.84
CA THR A 114 1.40 13.90 10.98
C THR A 114 0.84 13.61 12.36
N MET A 115 0.84 12.36 12.83
CA MET A 115 0.38 12.00 14.18
C MET A 115 1.11 12.79 15.27
N TRP A 116 2.43 13.01 15.11
CA TRP A 116 3.19 13.80 16.06
C TRP A 116 2.78 15.29 16.07
N ALA A 117 2.56 15.86 14.88
CA ALA A 117 2.23 17.27 14.68
C ALA A 117 0.76 17.59 14.96
N THR A 118 -0.14 16.61 14.81
CA THR A 118 -1.58 16.75 15.02
C THR A 118 -2.03 15.79 16.13
N PRO A 119 -1.75 16.10 17.41
CA PRO A 119 -2.27 15.30 18.51
C PRO A 119 -3.80 15.42 18.53
N LEU A 120 -4.48 14.32 18.26
CA LEU A 120 -5.93 14.24 18.23
C LEU A 120 -6.40 13.16 19.22
N ASP A 121 -7.50 13.45 19.89
CA ASP A 121 -8.23 12.47 20.69
C ASP A 121 -9.26 11.75 19.79
N PRO A 122 -9.60 10.49 20.11
CA PRO A 122 -10.53 9.67 19.32
C PRO A 122 -11.91 10.33 19.15
N PRO A 123 -12.61 10.12 18.01
CA PRO A 123 -13.99 10.57 17.85
C PRO A 123 -14.90 10.02 18.95
N SER A 124 -15.92 10.79 19.32
CA SER A 124 -16.90 10.35 20.32
C SER A 124 -17.69 9.13 19.82
N GLY A 125 -17.82 8.13 20.69
CA GLY A 125 -18.49 6.87 20.36
C GLY A 125 -17.67 5.92 19.50
N MET A 126 -16.34 6.10 19.39
CA MET A 126 -15.43 5.13 18.76
C MET A 126 -15.67 3.71 19.31
N ILE A 127 -15.77 2.74 18.40
CA ILE A 127 -15.63 1.32 18.73
C ILE A 127 -14.19 0.91 18.41
N LEU A 128 -13.47 0.44 19.44
CA LEU A 128 -12.06 0.07 19.34
C LEU A 128 -11.83 -0.96 18.23
N LEU A 129 -10.95 -0.65 17.28
CA LEU A 129 -10.60 -1.54 16.19
C LEU A 129 -9.54 -2.56 16.64
N ARG A 130 -10.00 -3.70 17.14
CA ARG A 130 -9.15 -4.76 17.68
C ARG A 130 -8.55 -5.61 16.56
N ASP A 131 -7.25 -5.47 16.34
CA ASP A 131 -6.53 -6.26 15.34
C ASP A 131 -6.31 -7.69 15.85
N PRO A 132 -6.94 -8.72 15.24
CA PRO A 132 -6.87 -10.09 15.74
C PRO A 132 -5.48 -10.71 15.60
N PHE A 133 -4.65 -10.27 14.64
CA PHE A 133 -3.29 -10.77 14.50
C PHE A 133 -2.36 -10.10 15.51
N VAL A 134 -2.46 -8.78 15.66
CA VAL A 134 -1.62 -8.05 16.62
C VAL A 134 -1.96 -8.47 18.05
N GLU A 135 -3.23 -8.62 18.42
CA GLU A 135 -3.63 -9.12 19.75
C GLU A 135 -3.11 -10.53 20.02
N PHE A 136 -3.02 -11.39 18.99
CA PHE A 136 -2.47 -12.73 19.14
C PHE A 136 -0.95 -12.73 19.38
N PHE A 137 -0.20 -11.81 18.74
CA PHE A 137 1.27 -11.77 18.82
C PHE A 137 1.81 -10.80 19.87
N VAL A 138 1.01 -9.85 20.35
CA VAL A 138 1.39 -8.83 21.33
C VAL A 138 0.60 -9.06 22.62
N PRO A 139 1.21 -9.69 23.65
CA PRO A 139 0.51 -10.09 24.88
C PRO A 139 -0.06 -8.93 25.70
N SER A 140 0.33 -7.68 25.41
CA SER A 140 -0.14 -6.50 26.14
C SER A 140 -1.54 -6.02 25.73
N GLY A 141 -2.11 -6.53 24.63
CA GLY A 141 -3.42 -6.08 24.12
C GLY A 141 -3.44 -4.59 23.73
N PHE A 142 -2.27 -3.99 23.49
CA PHE A 142 -2.14 -2.57 23.17
C PHE A 142 -2.75 -2.26 21.80
N THR A 143 -3.90 -1.59 21.81
CA THR A 143 -4.58 -1.11 20.60
C THR A 143 -4.61 0.42 20.65
N PRO A 144 -3.84 1.12 19.80
CA PRO A 144 -3.82 2.57 19.75
C PRO A 144 -5.20 3.14 19.44
N THR A 145 -5.52 4.29 20.05
CA THR A 145 -6.76 5.04 19.77
C THR A 145 -6.47 6.43 19.20
N ARG A 146 -5.23 6.91 19.36
CA ARG A 146 -4.75 8.21 18.90
C ARG A 146 -3.85 8.11 17.68
N ASP A 147 -3.88 7.00 16.93
CA ASP A 147 -3.17 6.87 15.67
C ASP A 147 -3.88 7.61 14.52
N LEU A 148 -4.29 8.85 14.79
CA LEU A 148 -5.18 9.67 13.98
C LEU A 148 -4.40 10.61 13.05
N PHE A 149 -5.05 10.97 11.95
CA PHE A 149 -4.54 11.82 10.87
C PHE A 149 -3.20 11.36 10.24
N PHE A 150 -3.19 10.78 9.04
CA PHE A 150 -4.31 10.32 8.20
C PHE A 150 -4.63 8.83 8.45
N SER A 151 -5.73 8.34 7.86
CA SER A 151 -6.16 6.95 8.03
C SER A 151 -5.17 5.98 7.39
N GLY A 152 -4.45 5.21 8.21
CA GLY A 152 -3.51 4.21 7.72
C GLY A 152 -4.18 3.04 7.00
N HIS A 153 -5.37 2.64 7.43
CA HIS A 153 -6.18 1.60 6.80
C HIS A 153 -6.50 1.97 5.34
N THR A 154 -7.08 3.15 5.14
CA THR A 154 -7.43 3.68 3.82
C THR A 154 -6.18 3.94 2.99
N GLY A 155 -5.16 4.59 3.57
CA GLY A 155 -3.92 4.92 2.87
C GLY A 155 -3.16 3.67 2.41
N THR A 156 -3.13 2.63 3.23
CA THR A 156 -2.53 1.33 2.87
C THR A 156 -3.28 0.69 1.71
N ALA A 157 -4.62 0.62 1.76
CA ALA A 157 -5.40 0.06 0.66
C ALA A 157 -5.17 0.81 -0.66
N VAL A 158 -5.11 2.14 -0.62
CA VAL A 158 -4.78 2.98 -1.79
C VAL A 158 -3.37 2.67 -2.29
N LEU A 159 -2.37 2.65 -1.40
CA LEU A 159 -0.98 2.40 -1.79
C LEU A 159 -0.81 1.00 -2.38
N LEU A 160 -1.48 -0.02 -1.82
CA LEU A 160 -1.49 -1.38 -2.38
C LEU A 160 -2.11 -1.42 -3.78
N ALA A 161 -3.20 -0.69 -4.02
CA ALA A 161 -3.77 -0.57 -5.36
C ALA A 161 -2.76 0.08 -6.35
N LEU A 162 -2.06 1.13 -5.93
CA LEU A 162 -1.02 1.77 -6.75
C LEU A 162 0.16 0.85 -7.05
N LEU A 163 0.54 0.01 -6.09
CA LEU A 163 1.66 -0.93 -6.19
C LEU A 163 1.32 -2.21 -6.94
N ALA A 164 0.04 -2.59 -7.01
CA ALA A 164 -0.38 -3.84 -7.62
C ALA A 164 0.11 -3.95 -9.09
N PRO A 165 0.89 -4.99 -9.42
CA PRO A 165 1.56 -5.09 -10.71
C PRO A 165 0.59 -5.50 -11.85
N ARG A 166 -0.48 -6.22 -11.51
CA ARG A 166 -1.48 -6.71 -12.47
C ARG A 166 -2.74 -5.86 -12.43
N ARG A 167 -3.30 -5.55 -13.61
CA ARG A 167 -4.52 -4.73 -13.74
C ARG A 167 -5.73 -5.26 -12.95
N TRP A 168 -5.93 -6.58 -12.92
CA TRP A 168 -7.05 -7.20 -12.21
C TRP A 168 -6.88 -7.07 -10.69
N ALA A 169 -5.66 -7.26 -10.18
CA ALA A 169 -5.36 -7.12 -8.76
C ALA A 169 -5.47 -5.66 -8.33
N ARG A 170 -4.97 -4.73 -9.17
CA ARG A 170 -5.14 -3.29 -8.97
C ARG A 170 -6.62 -2.90 -8.89
N ALA A 171 -7.43 -3.33 -9.84
CA ALA A 171 -8.86 -3.02 -9.85
C ALA A 171 -9.58 -3.64 -8.64
N GLY A 172 -9.29 -4.89 -8.29
CA GLY A 172 -9.85 -5.57 -7.13
C GLY A 172 -9.50 -4.86 -5.81
N ILE A 173 -8.23 -4.51 -5.59
CA ILE A 173 -7.80 -3.77 -4.39
C ILE A 173 -8.36 -2.35 -4.39
N ALA A 174 -8.39 -1.66 -5.54
CA ALA A 174 -8.99 -0.33 -5.64
C ALA A 174 -10.49 -0.34 -5.27
N ALA A 175 -11.21 -1.42 -5.60
CA ALA A 175 -12.61 -1.58 -5.25
C ALA A 175 -12.83 -1.75 -3.73
N THR A 176 -11.83 -2.21 -2.97
CA THR A 176 -11.96 -2.32 -1.50
C THR A 176 -11.74 -1.00 -0.78
N VAL A 177 -11.05 -0.02 -1.40
CA VAL A 177 -10.77 1.30 -0.81
C VAL A 177 -12.03 2.00 -0.29
N PRO A 178 -13.11 2.21 -1.07
CA PRO A 178 -14.31 2.86 -0.56
C PRO A 178 -15.00 2.05 0.54
N LEU A 179 -14.90 0.72 0.52
CA LEU A 179 -15.48 -0.15 1.54
C LEU A 179 -14.74 0.00 2.88
N ILE A 180 -13.41 -0.01 2.85
CA ILE A 180 -12.56 0.21 4.03
C ILE A 180 -12.78 1.63 4.57
N ALA A 181 -12.79 2.64 3.69
CA ALA A 181 -13.04 4.03 4.05
C ALA A 181 -14.40 4.19 4.75
N ALA A 182 -15.46 3.61 4.20
CA ALA A 182 -16.78 3.63 4.82
C ALA A 182 -16.78 2.89 6.17
N ALA A 183 -16.15 1.71 6.24
CA ALA A 183 -16.14 0.90 7.46
C ALA A 183 -15.41 1.59 8.62
N VAL A 184 -14.25 2.22 8.37
CA VAL A 184 -13.53 2.93 9.44
C VAL A 184 -14.24 4.20 9.91
N LEU A 185 -15.05 4.84 9.05
CA LEU A 185 -15.91 5.96 9.44
C LEU A 185 -17.14 5.48 10.22
N LEU A 186 -17.81 4.44 9.74
CA LEU A 186 -18.96 3.83 10.42
C LEU A 186 -18.59 3.30 11.81
N GLN A 187 -17.37 2.81 11.99
CA GLN A 187 -16.85 2.40 13.29
C GLN A 187 -16.29 3.57 14.13
N LYS A 188 -16.25 4.78 13.56
CA LYS A 188 -15.71 6.01 14.16
C LYS A 188 -14.25 5.86 14.64
N VAL A 189 -13.48 5.02 13.97
CA VAL A 189 -12.05 4.77 14.27
C VAL A 189 -11.19 5.94 13.78
N HIS A 190 -11.65 6.62 12.73
CA HIS A 190 -10.98 7.78 12.15
C HIS A 190 -11.97 8.91 11.90
N TYR A 191 -11.47 10.15 11.94
CA TYR A 191 -12.21 11.30 11.43
C TYR A 191 -12.36 11.24 9.91
N THR A 192 -13.38 11.91 9.38
CA THR A 192 -13.60 12.07 7.92
C THR A 192 -12.39 12.68 7.24
N VAL A 193 -11.75 13.67 7.88
CA VAL A 193 -10.54 14.31 7.35
C VAL A 193 -9.37 13.33 7.21
N ASP A 194 -9.24 12.36 8.13
CA ASP A 194 -8.20 11.34 8.09
C ASP A 194 -8.37 10.44 6.86
N VAL A 195 -9.61 10.06 6.56
CA VAL A 195 -9.96 9.18 5.44
C VAL A 195 -9.81 9.90 4.11
N LEU A 196 -10.25 11.16 4.01
CA LEU A 196 -10.12 11.97 2.79
C LEU A 196 -8.67 12.35 2.48
N ALA A 197 -7.84 12.57 3.50
CA ALA A 197 -6.43 12.87 3.31
C ALA A 197 -5.60 11.65 2.87
N ALA A 198 -6.05 10.44 3.23
CA ALA A 198 -5.26 9.21 3.04
C ALA A 198 -4.84 8.93 1.59
N PRO A 199 -5.70 9.08 0.56
CA PRO A 199 -5.28 8.90 -0.83
C PRO A 199 -4.18 9.87 -1.27
N ALA A 200 -4.23 11.12 -0.81
CA ALA A 200 -3.23 12.14 -1.15
C ALA A 200 -1.86 11.79 -0.56
N PHE A 201 -1.80 11.36 0.70
CA PHE A 201 -0.56 10.92 1.34
C PHE A 201 -0.01 9.63 0.72
N ALA A 202 -0.87 8.66 0.41
CA ALA A 202 -0.48 7.43 -0.29
C ALA A 202 0.13 7.74 -1.66
N TRP A 203 -0.52 8.63 -2.43
CA TRP A 203 -0.01 9.08 -3.72
C TRP A 203 1.30 9.87 -3.60
N ALA A 204 1.43 10.73 -2.57
CA ALA A 204 2.65 11.47 -2.29
C ALA A 204 3.81 10.52 -1.98
N ALA A 205 3.58 9.51 -1.14
CA ALA A 205 4.59 8.52 -0.78
C ALA A 205 5.02 7.69 -2.00
N TYR A 206 4.06 7.22 -2.80
CA TYR A 206 4.31 6.55 -4.08
C TYR A 206 5.12 7.42 -5.04
N SER A 207 4.72 8.68 -5.22
CA SER A 207 5.37 9.62 -6.13
C SER A 207 6.78 10.00 -5.69
N LEU A 208 7.00 10.17 -4.39
CA LEU A 208 8.30 10.47 -3.83
C LEU A 208 9.25 9.26 -3.94
N ALA A 209 8.75 8.06 -3.66
CA ALA A 209 9.50 6.82 -3.88
C ALA A 209 9.96 6.70 -5.34
N ARG A 210 9.13 7.13 -6.30
CA ARG A 210 9.50 7.10 -7.74
C ARG A 210 10.61 8.06 -8.09
N ARG A 211 10.74 9.20 -7.40
CA ARG A 211 11.82 10.17 -7.65
C ARG A 211 13.18 9.64 -7.18
N PHE A 212 13.18 8.84 -6.12
CA PHE A 212 14.39 8.21 -5.58
C PHE A 212 14.63 6.80 -6.13
N ALA A 213 13.74 6.30 -6.98
CA ALA A 213 13.93 5.03 -7.65
C ALA A 213 15.01 5.17 -8.73
N PRO A 214 15.99 4.26 -8.81
CA PRO A 214 16.97 4.28 -9.88
C PRO A 214 16.28 4.09 -11.24
N PRO A 215 16.88 4.56 -12.36
CA PRO A 215 16.29 4.51 -13.70
C PRO A 215 15.82 3.12 -14.16
N SER A 216 16.33 2.05 -13.54
CA SER A 216 16.03 0.65 -13.81
C SER A 216 14.79 0.08 -13.08
N ALA A 217 14.11 0.88 -12.27
CA ALA A 217 12.91 0.45 -11.55
C ALA A 217 11.73 0.21 -12.52
N PRO A 218 11.09 -0.98 -12.50
CA PRO A 218 9.91 -1.23 -13.31
C PRO A 218 8.79 -0.25 -12.95
N ARG A 219 8.06 0.23 -13.95
CA ARG A 219 6.83 0.98 -13.72
C ARG A 219 5.70 -0.03 -13.44
N PRO A 220 4.96 0.08 -12.33
CA PRO A 220 3.83 -0.80 -12.06
C PRO A 220 2.82 -0.77 -13.22
N GLY A 221 2.68 -1.88 -13.95
CA GLY A 221 1.83 -2.03 -15.14
C GLY A 221 2.51 -1.86 -16.50
N ALA A 222 3.81 -1.50 -16.59
CA ALA A 222 4.50 -1.41 -17.88
C ALA A 222 4.86 -2.79 -18.49
N GLY A 223 4.98 -3.83 -17.66
CA GLY A 223 5.23 -5.20 -18.13
C GLY A 223 4.04 -5.82 -18.88
N GLU A 224 2.81 -5.35 -18.64
CA GLU A 224 1.61 -5.78 -19.37
C GLU A 224 1.49 -5.06 -20.72
N ALA A 225 1.83 -3.77 -20.80
CA ALA A 225 1.79 -3.00 -22.06
C ALA A 225 2.75 -3.56 -23.14
N SER A 226 3.91 -4.10 -22.74
CA SER A 226 4.81 -4.80 -23.68
C SER A 226 4.37 -6.23 -24.03
N ARG A 227 3.49 -6.85 -23.24
CA ARG A 227 3.00 -8.22 -23.48
C ARG A 227 1.65 -8.26 -24.21
N GLU A 228 0.87 -7.19 -24.16
CA GLU A 228 -0.44 -7.05 -24.81
C GLU A 228 -0.39 -6.23 -26.11
N ALA A 229 0.78 -5.77 -26.56
CA ALA A 229 0.88 -5.13 -27.87
C ALA A 229 0.40 -6.12 -28.95
N PRO A 230 -0.72 -5.85 -29.66
CA PRO A 230 -1.16 -6.74 -30.71
C PRO A 230 -0.06 -6.72 -31.77
N ALA A 231 0.38 -7.92 -32.19
CA ALA A 231 1.25 -8.07 -33.34
C ALA A 231 0.62 -7.27 -34.49
N ARG A 232 1.21 -6.11 -34.80
CA ARG A 232 0.81 -5.31 -35.95
C ARG A 232 1.00 -6.22 -37.15
N LYS A 233 -0.11 -6.77 -37.66
CA LYS A 233 -0.14 -7.53 -38.91
C LYS A 233 0.52 -6.62 -39.95
N ALA A 234 1.73 -6.95 -40.36
CA ALA A 234 2.34 -6.33 -41.53
C ALA A 234 1.38 -6.63 -42.69
N ALA A 235 0.72 -5.59 -43.19
CA ALA A 235 -0.07 -5.71 -44.41
C ALA A 235 0.89 -6.14 -45.53
N PRO A 236 0.52 -7.12 -46.38
CA PRO A 236 1.34 -7.46 -47.52
C PRO A 236 1.35 -6.24 -48.44
N VAL A 237 2.55 -5.72 -48.72
CA VAL A 237 2.77 -4.78 -49.80
C VAL A 237 2.34 -5.51 -51.08
N GLY A 238 1.22 -5.09 -51.63
CA GLY A 238 0.72 -5.59 -52.89
C GLY A 238 1.73 -5.27 -53.98
N ASP A 239 2.17 -6.31 -54.66
CA ASP A 239 2.93 -6.26 -55.89
C ASP A 239 2.07 -5.58 -56.97
N VAL A 240 2.52 -4.42 -57.45
CA VAL A 240 1.89 -3.69 -58.55
C VAL A 240 2.97 -3.26 -59.53
N ARG A 241 2.95 -3.96 -60.68
CA ARG A 241 3.48 -3.62 -62.01
C ARG A 241 4.99 -3.77 -62.23
N ARG A 242 5.36 -4.67 -63.15
CA ARG A 242 5.44 -4.37 -64.59
C ARG A 242 5.14 -5.60 -65.44
#